data_AF-A0A2P4SCR2-F1
#
_entry.id   AF-A0A2P4SCR2-F1
#
_cell.length_a   1.000
_cell.length_b   1.000
_cell.length_c   1.000
_cell.angle_alpha   90.00
_cell.angle_beta   90.00
_cell.angle_gamma   90.00
#
_symmetry.space_group_name_H-M   'P 1'
#
loop_
_entity.id
_entity.type
_entity.pdbx_description
1 polymer ?
#
loop_
_entity_poly.entity_id
_entity_poly.type
_entity_poly.pdbx_seq_one_letter_code
_entity_poly.pdbx_strand_id
1 'polypeptide(L)'
;VYYWKIQSLSRRSKRHVEKKILTFRGNKTFGMLPGLEPYSSYKLNVRVVNGKGEGPASPDKVFKTPEGVPSPPSFLKITNPTLDSLTLEWGSPTHPNGVLTSYILKFQPINNTHELGPLVEIRIPANESSLILKNLNYSTRYKFYFNAQTSVGSGSQITEEAVTIMDEEFQGNSLALLQQSLIVSEHLADVSHGHKYSGSRCTSADELE
;
A
#
# COMPACT_ATOMS: atom_id res chain seq x y z
N VAL A 1 21.15 30.61 21.93
CA VAL A 1 21.74 29.39 21.33
C VAL A 1 21.53 29.45 19.84
N TYR A 2 22.61 29.35 19.09
CA TYR A 2 22.59 29.31 17.64
C TYR A 2 22.84 27.86 17.23
N TYR A 3 22.03 27.32 16.33
CA TYR A 3 22.22 25.97 15.81
C TYR A 3 21.82 25.89 14.34
N TRP A 4 22.50 25.02 13.60
CA TRP A 4 22.26 24.84 12.16
C TRP A 4 22.62 23.43 11.71
N LYS A 5 21.89 22.95 10.70
CA LYS A 5 22.13 21.64 10.10
C LYS A 5 23.44 21.67 9.31
N ILE A 6 24.26 20.65 9.48
CA ILE A 6 25.45 20.44 8.64
C ILE A 6 24.94 19.82 7.34
N GLN A 7 24.93 20.60 6.26
CA GLN A 7 24.62 20.08 4.92
C GLN A 7 25.90 19.60 4.22
N SER A 8 25.78 18.58 3.37
CA SER A 8 26.83 18.24 2.39
C SER A 8 26.85 19.33 1.33
N LEU A 9 27.68 20.35 1.54
CA LEU A 9 27.72 21.52 0.67
C LEU A 9 28.43 21.17 -0.64
N SER A 10 27.68 21.11 -1.75
CA SER A 10 28.27 21.36 -3.07
C SER A 10 28.88 22.78 -3.05
N ARG A 11 29.99 22.99 -3.78
CA ARG A 11 30.79 24.25 -3.73
C ARG A 11 29.97 25.53 -4.01
N ARG A 12 28.80 25.43 -4.64
CA ARG A 12 27.90 26.57 -4.92
C ARG A 12 26.97 26.95 -3.76
N SER A 13 26.66 26.04 -2.84
CA SER A 13 25.64 26.24 -1.78
C SER A 13 26.18 26.84 -0.47
N LYS A 14 27.44 27.31 -0.45
CA LYS A 14 28.05 27.90 0.76
C LYS A 14 27.33 29.16 1.30
N ARG A 15 26.37 29.72 0.57
CA ARG A 15 25.85 31.06 0.83
C ARG A 15 24.66 31.14 1.79
N HIS A 16 23.95 30.04 2.09
CA HIS A 16 22.78 30.10 2.98
C HIS A 16 22.70 28.88 3.89
N VAL A 17 23.44 28.91 5.01
CA VAL A 17 23.19 28.00 6.14
C VAL A 17 22.20 28.71 7.05
N GLU A 18 20.95 28.24 7.05
CA GLU A 18 19.92 28.80 7.93
C GLU A 18 20.30 28.52 9.39
N LYS A 19 20.62 29.58 10.13
CA LYS A 19 20.91 29.53 11.56
C LYS A 19 19.64 29.75 12.34
N LYS A 20 19.21 28.74 13.08
CA LYS A 20 18.10 28.87 14.03
C LYS A 20 18.62 29.44 15.33
N ILE A 21 17.88 30.39 15.91
CA ILE A 21 18.21 31.06 17.16
C ILE A 21 17.16 30.68 18.19
N LEU A 22 17.61 30.15 19.33
CA LEU A 22 16.76 29.85 20.48
C LEU A 22 17.27 30.58 21.72
N THR A 23 16.40 31.39 22.32
CA THR A 23 16.74 32.22 23.48
C THR A 23 16.18 31.62 24.74
N PHE A 24 17.05 31.34 25.71
CA PHE A 24 16.67 30.94 27.06
C PHE A 24 16.78 32.15 27.99
N ARG A 25 15.71 32.46 28.73
CA ARG A 25 15.69 33.57 29.70
C ARG A 25 16.00 33.07 31.10
N GLY A 26 16.55 33.95 31.93
CA GLY A 26 16.90 33.66 33.32
C GLY A 26 18.25 32.95 33.45
N ASN A 27 18.41 32.18 34.53
CA ASN A 27 19.63 31.48 34.91
C ASN A 27 19.67 30.00 34.45
N LYS A 28 18.95 29.65 33.38
CA LYS A 28 18.91 28.27 32.87
C LYS A 28 20.23 27.89 32.22
N THR A 29 20.78 26.74 32.62
CA THR A 29 22.01 26.15 32.06
C THR A 29 21.75 24.98 31.11
N PHE A 30 20.48 24.60 30.91
CA PHE A 30 20.04 23.52 30.04
C PHE A 30 18.77 23.89 29.25
N GLY A 31 18.52 23.17 28.15
CA GLY A 31 17.34 23.36 27.31
C GLY A 31 17.24 22.36 26.17
N MET A 32 16.07 22.27 25.55
CA MET A 32 15.81 21.44 24.37
C MET A 32 15.87 22.25 23.08
N LEU A 33 16.47 21.67 22.05
CA LEU A 33 16.43 22.22 20.69
C LEU A 33 15.25 21.59 19.93
N PRO A 34 14.22 22.36 19.53
CA PRO A 34 13.09 21.85 18.79
C PRO A 34 13.38 21.78 17.28
N GLY A 35 12.56 21.01 16.54
CA GLY A 35 12.55 21.04 15.08
C GLY A 35 13.87 20.61 14.44
N LEU A 36 14.53 19.63 15.04
CA LEU A 36 15.68 18.94 14.46
C LEU A 36 15.19 17.75 13.64
N GLU A 37 15.82 17.53 12.48
CA GLU A 37 15.50 16.39 11.64
C GLU A 37 16.17 15.11 12.17
N PRO A 38 15.55 13.93 12.02
CA PRO A 38 16.17 12.67 12.39
C PRO A 38 17.46 12.39 11.60
N TYR A 39 18.32 11.58 12.20
CA TYR A 39 19.56 11.07 11.60
C TYR A 39 20.45 12.13 10.93
N SER A 40 20.45 13.34 11.48
CA SER A 40 21.05 14.54 10.89
C SER A 40 22.10 15.12 11.81
N SER A 41 23.19 15.61 11.23
CA SER A 41 24.26 16.25 11.99
C SER A 41 24.05 17.75 12.07
N TYR A 42 24.25 18.33 13.26
CA TYR A 42 24.08 19.74 13.54
C TYR A 42 25.31 20.30 14.23
N LYS A 43 25.50 21.62 14.10
CA LYS A 43 26.38 22.40 14.97
C LYS A 43 25.55 23.31 15.86
N LEU A 44 26.03 23.58 17.06
CA LEU A 44 25.51 24.63 17.91
C LEU A 44 26.63 25.43 18.58
N ASN A 45 26.35 26.69 18.92
CA ASN A 45 27.10 27.44 19.90
C ASN A 45 26.16 28.27 20.79
N VAL A 46 26.66 28.61 21.97
CA VAL A 46 25.93 29.38 22.97
C VAL A 46 26.54 30.77 23.04
N ARG A 47 25.67 31.76 23.18
CA ARG A 47 26.02 33.16 23.41
C ARG A 47 25.22 33.66 24.60
N VAL A 48 25.84 34.51 25.40
CA VAL A 48 25.20 35.14 26.55
C VAL A 48 24.79 36.54 26.15
N VAL A 49 23.55 36.94 26.44
CA VAL A 49 23.05 38.29 26.19
C VAL A 49 22.85 38.99 27.52
N ASN A 50 23.40 40.19 27.67
CA ASN A 50 23.18 41.07 28.82
C ASN A 50 22.68 42.45 28.35
N GLY A 51 22.50 43.39 29.28
CA GLY A 51 22.00 44.74 28.96
C GLY A 51 22.87 45.56 27.98
N LYS A 52 24.13 45.15 27.74
CA LYS A 52 25.03 45.76 26.75
C LYS A 52 24.99 45.07 25.38
N GLY A 53 24.29 43.93 25.26
CA GLY A 53 24.14 43.18 24.02
C GLY A 53 24.61 41.73 24.13
N GLU A 54 24.90 41.15 22.97
CA GLU A 54 25.32 39.75 22.82
C GLU A 54 26.84 39.60 22.98
N GLY A 55 27.26 38.67 23.85
CA GLY A 55 28.66 38.30 24.06
C GLY A 55 29.21 37.35 22.98
N PRO A 56 30.50 36.96 23.09
CA PRO A 56 31.13 36.07 22.13
C PRO A 56 30.47 34.68 22.11
N ALA A 57 30.58 34.00 20.96
CA ALA A 57 30.15 32.62 20.83
C ALA A 57 31.09 31.67 21.59
N SER A 58 30.51 30.66 22.22
CA SER A 58 31.26 29.46 22.61
C SER A 58 31.83 28.76 21.37
N PRO A 59 32.82 27.86 21.54
CA PRO A 59 33.20 26.93 20.48
C PRO A 59 31.99 26.17 19.93
N ASP A 60 32.03 25.85 18.64
CA ASP A 60 31.00 25.04 17.99
C ASP A 60 31.03 23.61 18.53
N LYS A 61 29.87 23.10 18.96
CA LYS A 61 29.68 21.70 19.30
C LYS A 61 28.94 20.99 18.17
N VAL A 62 29.51 19.89 17.68
CA VAL A 62 28.87 18.99 16.71
C VAL A 62 28.12 17.90 17.45
N PHE A 63 26.91 17.57 16.98
CA PHE A 63 26.14 16.43 17.45
C PHE A 63 25.30 15.86 16.31
N LYS A 64 24.86 14.59 16.46
CA LYS A 64 23.98 13.91 15.52
C LYS A 64 22.68 13.54 16.23
N THR A 65 21.55 13.78 15.57
CA THR A 65 20.26 13.35 16.10
C THR A 65 20.10 11.83 15.96
N PRO A 66 19.33 11.19 16.86
CA PRO A 66 18.98 9.78 16.71
C PRO A 66 18.27 9.48 15.38
N GLU A 67 18.22 8.21 15.01
CA GLU A 67 17.35 7.76 13.93
C GLU A 67 15.87 8.06 14.24
N GLY A 68 15.07 8.10 13.18
CA GLY A 68 13.63 8.15 13.24
C GLY A 68 13.05 7.10 12.29
N VAL A 69 11.71 7.05 12.25
CA VAL A 69 11.02 6.20 11.28
C VAL A 69 11.15 6.77 9.86
N PRO A 70 11.25 5.93 8.82
CA PRO A 70 11.32 6.40 7.44
C PRO A 70 10.06 7.15 6.98
N SER A 71 10.20 7.94 5.92
CA SER A 71 9.07 8.30 5.06
C SER A 71 8.52 7.04 4.34
N PRO A 72 7.33 7.10 3.72
CA PRO A 72 6.90 5.98 2.89
C PRO A 72 7.91 5.73 1.75
N PRO A 73 7.95 4.49 1.22
CA PRO A 73 8.65 4.21 -0.04
C PRO A 73 8.19 5.20 -1.13
N SER A 74 9.03 5.49 -2.13
CA SER A 74 8.70 6.55 -3.10
C SER A 74 7.54 6.16 -4.04
N PHE A 75 7.38 4.85 -4.29
CA PHE A 75 6.26 4.27 -5.02
C PHE A 75 6.14 2.78 -4.66
N LEU A 76 4.97 2.20 -4.95
CA LEU A 76 4.74 0.77 -5.03
C LEU A 76 3.98 0.50 -6.33
N LYS A 77 4.51 -0.37 -7.18
CA LYS A 77 3.91 -0.77 -8.46
C LYS A 77 3.62 -2.26 -8.40
N ILE A 78 2.39 -2.63 -8.73
CA ILE A 78 1.96 -4.04 -8.78
C ILE A 78 1.68 -4.38 -10.24
N THR A 79 2.33 -5.43 -10.75
CA THR A 79 2.35 -5.80 -12.16
C THR A 79 2.31 -7.31 -12.35
N ASN A 80 2.25 -7.75 -13.61
CA ASN A 80 2.30 -9.16 -14.03
C ASN A 80 1.36 -10.06 -13.22
N PRO A 81 0.06 -9.73 -13.13
CA PRO A 81 -0.89 -10.62 -12.45
C PRO A 81 -0.91 -11.98 -13.16
N THR A 82 -0.86 -13.05 -12.39
CA THR A 82 -1.17 -14.42 -12.83
C THR A 82 -2.39 -14.93 -12.08
N LEU A 83 -2.74 -16.21 -12.26
CA LEU A 83 -3.80 -16.85 -11.48
C LEU A 83 -3.52 -16.82 -9.96
N ASP A 84 -2.26 -16.88 -9.55
CA ASP A 84 -1.86 -17.07 -8.15
C ASP A 84 -0.71 -16.16 -7.69
N SER A 85 -0.29 -15.20 -8.51
CA SER A 85 0.86 -14.36 -8.20
C SER A 85 0.78 -12.94 -8.75
N LEU A 86 1.56 -12.05 -8.13
CA LEU A 86 1.75 -10.65 -8.51
C LEU A 86 3.22 -10.27 -8.37
N THR A 87 3.74 -9.43 -9.26
CA THR A 87 5.06 -8.81 -9.13
C THR A 87 4.93 -7.43 -8.51
N LEU A 88 5.57 -7.22 -7.36
CA LEU A 88 5.65 -5.93 -6.67
C LEU A 88 7.03 -5.30 -6.93
N GLU A 89 7.06 -4.03 -7.28
CA GLU A 89 8.27 -3.22 -7.46
C GLU A 89 8.12 -1.92 -6.68
N TRP A 90 9.19 -1.45 -6.02
CA TRP A 90 9.13 -0.24 -5.20
C TRP A 90 10.43 0.56 -5.25
N GLY A 91 10.33 1.84 -4.89
CA GLY A 91 11.47 2.73 -4.74
C GLY A 91 11.76 3.07 -3.29
N SER A 92 13.02 3.36 -2.97
CA SER A 92 13.42 3.73 -1.61
C SER A 92 12.74 5.01 -1.11
N PRO A 93 12.51 5.15 0.21
CA PRO A 93 12.01 6.38 0.81
C PRO A 93 12.87 7.60 0.48
N THR A 94 12.23 8.73 0.19
CA THR A 94 12.92 10.02 -0.04
C THR A 94 13.61 10.54 1.22
N HIS A 95 13.03 10.27 2.40
CA HIS A 95 13.60 10.61 3.70
C HIS A 95 13.72 9.33 4.54
N PRO A 96 14.84 8.59 4.44
CA PRO A 96 15.05 7.37 5.22
C PRO A 96 15.06 7.59 6.74
N ASN A 97 15.40 8.80 7.19
CA ASN A 97 15.48 9.18 8.60
C ASN A 97 16.35 8.24 9.47
N GLY A 98 17.26 7.51 8.85
CA GLY A 98 18.06 6.47 9.51
C GLY A 98 18.66 5.52 8.49
N VAL A 99 19.11 4.37 8.96
CA VAL A 99 19.55 3.26 8.11
C VAL A 99 18.36 2.31 7.92
N LEU A 100 17.99 2.04 6.67
CA LEU A 100 16.92 1.09 6.37
C LEU A 100 17.36 -0.32 6.75
N THR A 101 16.53 -1.02 7.52
CA THR A 101 16.75 -2.42 7.92
C THR A 101 15.92 -3.39 7.09
N SER A 102 14.69 -3.00 6.72
CA SER A 102 13.77 -3.82 5.94
C SER A 102 12.63 -3.00 5.36
N TYR A 103 11.86 -3.60 4.46
CA TYR A 103 10.50 -3.19 4.12
C TYR A 103 9.49 -4.17 4.72
N ILE A 104 8.30 -3.68 5.03
CA ILE A 104 7.19 -4.48 5.56
C ILE A 104 6.05 -4.41 4.56
N LEU A 105 5.69 -5.56 4.01
CA LEU A 105 4.53 -5.75 3.17
C LEU A 105 3.44 -6.43 3.98
N LYS A 106 2.27 -5.81 4.08
CA LYS A 106 1.07 -6.43 4.61
C LYS A 106 0.02 -6.50 3.52
N PHE A 107 -0.70 -7.61 3.43
CA PHE A 107 -1.76 -7.74 2.45
C PHE A 107 -2.90 -8.63 2.93
N GLN A 108 -4.09 -8.39 2.39
CA GLN A 108 -5.30 -9.16 2.72
C GLN A 108 -6.28 -9.13 1.54
N PRO A 109 -7.05 -10.21 1.33
CA PRO A 109 -8.08 -10.22 0.30
C PRO A 109 -9.25 -9.29 0.68
N ILE A 110 -9.90 -8.72 -0.31
CA ILE A 110 -11.11 -7.91 -0.20
C ILE A 110 -12.23 -8.69 -0.89
N ASN A 111 -13.31 -8.96 -0.16
CA ASN A 111 -14.48 -9.62 -0.74
C ASN A 111 -15.39 -8.62 -1.47
N ASN A 112 -16.45 -9.12 -2.10
CA ASN A 112 -17.39 -8.30 -2.88
C ASN A 112 -18.19 -7.30 -2.02
N THR A 113 -18.31 -7.53 -0.71
CA THR A 113 -18.96 -6.62 0.24
C THR A 113 -17.97 -5.61 0.86
N HIS A 114 -16.74 -5.52 0.33
CA HIS A 114 -15.66 -4.68 0.82
C HIS A 114 -15.15 -5.03 2.23
N GLU A 115 -15.45 -6.22 2.73
CA GLU A 115 -14.90 -6.73 3.97
C GLU A 115 -13.49 -7.28 3.72
N LEU A 116 -12.63 -7.09 4.72
CA LEU A 116 -11.23 -7.47 4.69
C LEU A 116 -11.07 -8.88 5.26
N GLY A 117 -10.36 -9.73 4.53
CA GLY A 117 -9.97 -11.06 5.00
C GLY A 117 -8.76 -11.04 5.96
N PRO A 118 -8.13 -12.20 6.19
CA PRO A 118 -6.98 -12.29 7.09
C PRO A 118 -5.77 -11.52 6.55
N LEU A 119 -5.10 -10.79 7.46
CA LEU A 119 -3.91 -10.02 7.17
C LEU A 119 -2.65 -10.88 7.23
N VAL A 120 -1.87 -10.85 6.15
CA VAL A 120 -0.56 -11.51 6.05
C VAL A 120 0.53 -10.44 6.09
N GLU A 121 1.62 -10.68 6.82
CA GLU A 121 2.80 -9.79 6.89
C GLU A 121 4.05 -10.51 6.39
N ILE A 122 4.84 -9.81 5.56
CA ILE A 122 6.14 -10.26 5.05
C ILE A 122 7.18 -9.17 5.33
N ARG A 123 8.34 -9.55 5.86
CA ARG A 123 9.51 -8.69 5.97
C ARG A 123 10.44 -8.93 4.78
N ILE A 124 10.80 -7.85 4.09
CA ILE A 124 11.66 -7.89 2.90
C ILE A 124 12.98 -7.17 3.24
N PRO A 125 14.15 -7.71 2.89
CA PRO A 125 15.43 -7.03 3.12
C PRO A 125 15.52 -5.64 2.49
N ALA A 126 16.25 -4.71 3.12
CA ALA A 126 16.35 -3.31 2.66
C ALA A 126 17.06 -3.12 1.31
N ASN A 127 17.85 -4.11 0.86
CA ASN A 127 18.56 -4.10 -0.41
C ASN A 127 17.71 -4.57 -1.60
N GLU A 128 16.48 -5.02 -1.35
CA GLU A 128 15.54 -5.42 -2.41
C GLU A 128 14.71 -4.25 -2.90
N SER A 129 14.35 -4.30 -4.18
CA SER A 129 13.43 -3.36 -4.85
C SER A 129 12.26 -4.05 -5.56
N SER A 130 12.19 -5.38 -5.49
CA SER A 130 11.12 -6.16 -6.12
C SER A 130 10.85 -7.48 -5.39
N LEU A 131 9.63 -7.99 -5.47
CA LEU A 131 9.21 -9.29 -4.94
C LEU A 131 8.12 -9.90 -5.82
N ILE A 132 8.24 -11.19 -6.14
CA ILE A 132 7.14 -11.98 -6.72
C ILE A 132 6.35 -12.60 -5.56
N LEU A 133 5.15 -12.08 -5.33
CA LEU A 133 4.24 -12.59 -4.31
C LEU A 133 3.42 -13.74 -4.91
N LYS A 134 3.53 -14.94 -4.35
CA LYS A 134 2.90 -16.17 -4.84
C LYS A 134 1.84 -16.70 -3.87
N ASN A 135 1.15 -17.77 -4.26
CA ASN A 135 0.13 -18.46 -3.47
C ASN A 135 -1.07 -17.55 -3.12
N LEU A 136 -1.44 -16.68 -4.07
CA LEU A 136 -2.64 -15.86 -4.00
C LEU A 136 -3.83 -16.64 -4.57
N ASN A 137 -5.03 -16.27 -4.13
CA ASN A 137 -6.25 -16.80 -4.72
C ASN A 137 -6.47 -16.12 -6.07
N TYR A 138 -6.91 -16.87 -7.06
CA TYR A 138 -7.33 -16.34 -8.36
C TYR A 138 -8.59 -15.48 -8.24
N SER A 139 -8.84 -14.62 -9.23
CA SER A 139 -10.00 -13.74 -9.26
C SER A 139 -10.23 -12.92 -7.97
N THR A 140 -9.17 -12.65 -7.21
CA THR A 140 -9.28 -12.07 -5.86
C THR A 140 -8.63 -10.70 -5.83
N ARG A 141 -9.36 -9.71 -5.33
CA ARG A 141 -8.83 -8.37 -5.07
C ARG A 141 -8.06 -8.40 -3.76
N TYR A 142 -6.86 -7.85 -3.76
CA TYR A 142 -6.03 -7.72 -2.57
C TYR A 142 -5.77 -6.26 -2.27
N LYS A 143 -5.75 -5.93 -0.97
CA LYS A 143 -5.25 -4.67 -0.44
C LYS A 143 -3.85 -4.86 0.09
N PHE A 144 -2.94 -3.99 -0.31
CA PHE A 144 -1.54 -3.99 0.08
C PHE A 144 -1.23 -2.76 0.91
N TYR A 145 -0.43 -2.94 1.94
CA TYR A 145 0.11 -1.88 2.79
C TYR A 145 1.62 -2.05 2.87
N PHE A 146 2.37 -1.04 2.43
CA PHE A 146 3.79 -1.17 2.24
C PHE A 146 4.56 -0.01 2.89
N ASN A 147 5.44 -0.31 3.83
CA ASN A 147 6.25 0.69 4.53
C ASN A 147 7.72 0.27 4.61
N ALA A 148 8.60 1.26 4.77
CA ALA A 148 10.00 1.04 5.07
C ALA A 148 10.24 1.08 6.58
N GLN A 149 11.30 0.39 7.04
CA GLN A 149 11.64 0.26 8.45
C GLN A 149 13.11 0.61 8.73
N THR A 150 13.36 1.33 9.82
CA THR A 150 14.69 1.54 10.43
C THR A 150 14.80 0.79 11.76
N SER A 151 15.94 0.94 12.44
CA SER A 151 16.13 0.45 13.81
C SER A 151 15.10 0.98 14.82
N VAL A 152 14.48 2.12 14.53
CA VAL A 152 13.46 2.76 15.38
C VAL A 152 12.07 2.17 15.14
N GLY A 153 11.76 1.78 13.91
CA GLY A 153 10.47 1.20 13.56
C GLY A 153 10.02 1.48 12.13
N SER A 154 8.77 1.09 11.85
CA SER A 154 8.11 1.30 10.55
C SER A 154 7.68 2.75 10.36
N GLY A 155 7.94 3.27 9.16
CA GLY A 155 7.44 4.55 8.68
C GLY A 155 5.97 4.50 8.26
N SER A 156 5.50 5.62 7.71
CA SER A 156 4.19 5.65 7.03
C SER A 156 4.17 4.70 5.84
N GLN A 157 2.98 4.20 5.50
CA GLN A 157 2.80 3.21 4.44
C GLN A 157 2.17 3.80 3.17
N ILE A 158 2.45 3.16 2.02
CA ILE A 158 1.65 3.25 0.80
C ILE A 158 0.55 2.19 0.88
N THR A 159 -0.63 2.50 0.33
CA THR A 159 -1.73 1.54 0.18
C THR A 159 -2.06 1.38 -1.30
N GLU A 160 -2.09 0.15 -1.79
CA GLU A 160 -2.45 -0.18 -3.18
C GLU A 160 -3.46 -1.33 -3.22
N GLU A 161 -4.18 -1.47 -4.32
CA GLU A 161 -5.06 -2.61 -4.56
C GLU A 161 -4.75 -3.23 -5.92
N ALA A 162 -4.77 -4.56 -6.01
CA ALA A 162 -4.59 -5.28 -7.27
C ALA A 162 -5.45 -6.55 -7.30
N VAL A 163 -5.72 -7.06 -8.49
CA VAL A 163 -6.56 -8.24 -8.70
C VAL A 163 -5.73 -9.29 -9.42
N THR A 164 -5.78 -10.53 -8.96
CA THR A 164 -5.23 -11.70 -9.67
C THR A 164 -6.08 -12.04 -10.89
N ILE A 165 -5.50 -12.73 -11.87
CA ILE A 165 -6.23 -13.12 -13.08
C ILE A 165 -7.37 -14.09 -12.71
N MET A 166 -8.50 -13.98 -13.40
CA MET A 166 -9.58 -14.96 -13.34
C MET A 166 -9.20 -16.20 -14.15
N ASP A 167 -9.52 -17.39 -13.64
CA ASP A 167 -9.44 -18.60 -14.46
C ASP A 167 -10.54 -18.55 -15.56
N GLU A 168 -10.11 -18.41 -16.82
CA GLU A 168 -11.02 -18.31 -17.97
C GLU A 168 -11.81 -19.61 -18.20
N GLU A 169 -11.32 -20.78 -17.74
CA GLU A 169 -12.06 -22.04 -17.83
C GLU A 169 -13.32 -22.03 -16.93
N PHE A 170 -13.33 -21.26 -15.83
CA PHE A 170 -14.47 -21.23 -14.90
C PHE A 170 -15.66 -20.43 -15.44
N GLN A 171 -15.42 -19.43 -16.31
CA GLN A 171 -16.46 -18.68 -17.02
C GLN A 171 -17.06 -19.52 -18.16
N GLY A 172 -16.24 -20.25 -18.91
CA GLY A 172 -16.71 -21.14 -19.97
C GLY A 172 -17.63 -22.25 -19.44
N ASN A 173 -17.29 -22.83 -18.29
CA ASN A 173 -18.05 -23.92 -17.68
C ASN A 173 -19.35 -23.43 -17.04
N SER A 174 -19.34 -22.28 -16.37
CA SER A 174 -20.55 -21.73 -15.74
C SER A 174 -21.54 -21.18 -16.77
N LEU A 175 -21.07 -20.52 -17.84
CA LEU A 175 -21.92 -20.09 -18.94
C LEU A 175 -22.45 -21.30 -19.73
N ALA A 176 -21.61 -22.32 -19.99
CA ALA A 176 -22.06 -23.55 -20.64
C ALA A 176 -23.10 -24.32 -19.81
N LEU A 177 -22.94 -24.39 -18.48
CA LEU A 177 -23.92 -25.01 -17.58
C LEU A 177 -25.22 -24.22 -17.50
N LEU A 178 -25.15 -22.88 -17.46
CA LEU A 178 -26.33 -22.02 -17.50
C LEU A 178 -27.07 -22.16 -18.84
N GLN A 179 -26.34 -22.20 -19.95
CA GLN A 179 -26.90 -22.38 -21.28
C GLN A 179 -27.50 -23.78 -21.46
N GLN A 180 -26.85 -24.84 -20.95
CA GLN A 180 -27.41 -26.19 -20.90
C GLN A 180 -28.69 -26.24 -20.06
N SER A 181 -28.75 -25.54 -18.90
CA SER A 181 -29.95 -25.51 -18.06
C SER A 181 -31.14 -24.77 -18.69
N LEU A 182 -30.87 -23.73 -19.49
CA LEU A 182 -31.87 -23.00 -20.28
C LEU A 182 -32.41 -23.85 -21.44
N ILE A 183 -31.52 -24.55 -22.16
CA ILE A 183 -31.90 -25.44 -23.27
C ILE A 183 -32.78 -26.61 -22.78
N VAL A 184 -32.46 -27.20 -21.63
CA VAL A 184 -33.28 -28.28 -21.04
C VAL A 184 -34.66 -27.77 -20.60
N SER A 185 -34.76 -26.52 -20.13
CA SER A 185 -36.04 -25.91 -19.74
C SER A 185 -36.94 -25.60 -20.94
N GLU A 186 -36.37 -25.17 -22.08
CA GLU A 186 -37.12 -24.96 -23.33
C GLU A 186 -37.59 -26.29 -23.94
N HIS A 187 -36.76 -27.34 -23.91
CA HIS A 187 -37.16 -28.66 -24.44
C HIS A 187 -38.26 -29.33 -23.62
N LEU A 188 -38.31 -29.10 -22.30
CA LEU A 188 -39.39 -29.61 -21.44
C LEU A 188 -40.73 -28.89 -21.66
N ALA A 189 -40.71 -27.63 -22.10
CA ALA A 189 -41.93 -26.89 -22.43
C ALA A 189 -42.59 -27.38 -23.73
N ASP A 190 -41.79 -27.83 -24.71
CA ASP A 190 -42.28 -28.24 -26.04
C ASP A 190 -42.92 -29.65 -26.03
N VAL A 191 -42.47 -30.53 -25.13
CA VAL A 191 -43.07 -31.87 -24.95
C VAL A 191 -44.48 -31.81 -24.33
N SER A 192 -44.87 -30.68 -23.71
CA SER A 192 -46.17 -30.53 -23.07
C SER A 192 -47.32 -30.06 -24.01
N HIS A 193 -47.01 -29.66 -25.26
CA HIS A 193 -48.02 -29.12 -26.20
C HIS A 193 -48.36 -30.04 -27.38
N GLY A 194 -47.87 -31.29 -27.38
CA GLY A 194 -47.87 -32.15 -28.57
C GLY A 194 -48.83 -33.34 -28.59
N HIS A 195 -50.03 -33.34 -27.99
CA HIS A 195 -51.02 -34.40 -28.27
C HIS A 195 -52.48 -33.92 -28.17
N LYS A 196 -53.10 -33.62 -29.32
CA LYS A 196 -54.51 -33.96 -29.65
C LYS A 196 -54.82 -33.63 -31.13
N TYR A 197 -54.67 -34.62 -32.01
CA TYR A 197 -55.39 -34.76 -33.28
C TYR A 197 -55.89 -36.21 -33.29
N SER A 198 -57.19 -36.49 -33.29
CA SER A 198 -58.11 -36.54 -34.44
C SER A 198 -58.56 -37.99 -34.61
N GLY A 199 -59.86 -38.24 -34.43
CA GLY A 199 -60.49 -39.54 -34.65
C GLY A 199 -61.89 -39.32 -35.20
N SER A 200 -62.00 -39.17 -36.52
CA SER A 200 -63.27 -39.18 -37.24
C SER A 200 -63.54 -40.58 -37.78
N ARG A 201 -64.73 -41.14 -37.53
CA ARG A 201 -65.55 -41.77 -38.59
C ARG A 201 -66.94 -42.17 -38.13
N CYS A 202 -67.90 -41.87 -39.00
CA CYS A 202 -69.28 -42.28 -39.02
C CYS A 202 -69.46 -43.78 -39.27
N THR A 203 -70.56 -44.34 -38.77
CA THR A 203 -71.30 -45.44 -39.39
C THR A 203 -72.80 -45.14 -39.29
N SER A 204 -73.51 -45.53 -40.35
CA SER A 204 -74.89 -45.18 -40.69
C SER A 204 -75.90 -46.23 -40.22
N ALA A 205 -77.17 -45.81 -40.27
CA ALA A 205 -78.38 -46.56 -40.63
C ALA A 205 -79.28 -47.17 -39.52
N ASP A 206 -80.55 -46.73 -39.60
CA ASP A 206 -81.83 -47.45 -39.45
C ASP A 206 -82.24 -48.00 -38.06
N GLU A 207 -83.50 -48.04 -37.61
CA GLU A 207 -84.83 -47.50 -37.96
C GLU A 207 -85.77 -47.99 -36.81
N LEU A 208 -86.98 -47.42 -36.72
CA LEU A 208 -88.25 -47.96 -36.17
C LEU A 208 -88.83 -47.43 -34.84
N GLU A 209 -90.05 -46.89 -35.04
CA GLU A 209 -91.22 -46.56 -34.17
C GLU A 209 -91.10 -45.57 -33.01
#